data_AF-A0A1G2LQX0-F1
#
_entry.id   AF-A0A1G2LQX0-F1
#
_cell.length_a   1.000
_cell.length_b   1.000
_cell.length_c   1.000
_cell.angle_alpha   90.00
_cell.angle_beta   90.00
_cell.angle_gamma   90.00
#
_symmetry.space_group_name_H-M   'P 1'
#
loop_
_entity.id
_entity.type
_entity.pdbx_description
1 polymer ?
#
loop_
_entity_poly.entity_id
_entity_poly.type
_entity_poly.pdbx_seq_one_letter_code
_entity_poly.pdbx_strand_id
1 'polypeptide(L)'
;MLSHDILYTKIGSLSEGQKGLVSFARLVLQKPGLLLLDEPTNHINFRHIPVIAEALNKYEGALILISHVPGFVRKIRIDTVLDLSI
;
A
#
# COMPACT_ATOMS: atom_id res chain seq x y z
N MET A 1 11.98 -1.69 -7.41
CA MET A 1 10.89 -0.85 -7.96
C MET A 1 10.26 -1.57 -9.13
N LEU A 2 9.10 -1.10 -9.63
CA LEU A 2 8.59 -1.57 -10.93
C LEU A 2 9.53 -1.03 -12.01
N SER A 3 10.25 -1.90 -12.70
CA SER A 3 11.20 -1.57 -13.76
C SER A 3 10.53 -1.57 -15.13
N HIS A 4 11.18 -0.97 -16.13
CA HIS A 4 10.58 -0.78 -17.47
C HIS A 4 10.18 -2.10 -18.15
N ASP A 5 10.94 -3.17 -17.92
CA ASP A 5 10.66 -4.53 -18.41
C ASP A 5 9.33 -5.10 -17.90
N ILE A 6 8.87 -4.66 -16.74
CA ILE A 6 7.63 -5.13 -16.14
C ILE A 6 6.40 -4.61 -16.89
N LEU A 7 6.50 -3.49 -17.60
CA LEU A 7 5.37 -2.86 -18.31
C LEU A 7 4.76 -3.76 -19.39
N TYR A 8 5.57 -4.62 -20.00
CA TYR A 8 5.14 -5.55 -21.06
C TYR A 8 4.93 -6.98 -20.54
N THR A 9 5.15 -7.21 -19.25
CA THR A 9 4.98 -8.53 -18.64
C THR A 9 3.52 -8.77 -18.29
N LYS A 10 2.99 -9.95 -18.59
CA LYS A 10 1.62 -10.34 -18.19
C LYS A 10 1.50 -10.32 -16.66
N ILE A 11 0.39 -9.79 -16.13
CA ILE A 11 0.14 -9.72 -14.68
C ILE A 11 0.30 -11.08 -13.99
N GLY A 12 -0.13 -12.17 -14.64
CA GLY A 12 0.01 -13.53 -14.11
C GLY A 12 1.45 -13.99 -13.90
N SER A 13 2.42 -13.39 -14.61
CA SER A 13 3.85 -13.69 -14.53
C SER A 13 4.60 -12.81 -13.52
N LEU A 14 3.93 -11.84 -12.90
CA LEU A 14 4.52 -11.02 -11.85
C LEU A 14 4.63 -11.78 -10.53
N SER A 15 5.64 -11.46 -9.73
CA SER A 15 5.69 -11.92 -8.33
C SER A 15 4.54 -11.33 -7.52
N GLU A 16 4.15 -11.96 -6.42
CA GLU A 16 3.05 -11.49 -5.57
C GLU A 16 3.26 -10.05 -5.07
N GLY A 17 4.49 -9.69 -4.69
CA GLY A 17 4.82 -8.31 -4.32
C GLY A 17 4.69 -7.30 -5.47
N GLN A 18 4.98 -7.71 -6.71
CA GLN A 18 4.76 -6.87 -7.90
C GLN A 18 3.27 -6.74 -8.22
N LYS A 19 2.50 -7.82 -8.13
CA LYS A 19 1.03 -7.79 -8.29
C LYS A 19 0.38 -6.87 -7.26
N GLY A 20 0.83 -6.94 -6.00
CA GLY A 20 0.40 -6.04 -4.93
C GLY A 20 0.67 -4.58 -5.26
N LEU A 21 1.88 -4.25 -5.74
CA LEU A 21 2.22 -2.89 -6.15
C LEU A 21 1.40 -2.37 -7.33
N VAL A 22 1.17 -3.20 -8.35
CA VAL A 22 0.33 -2.83 -9.50
C VAL A 22 -1.11 -2.59 -9.05
N SER A 23 -1.64 -3.44 -8.18
CA SER A 23 -2.99 -3.30 -7.62
C SER A 23 -3.12 -2.02 -6.79
N PHE A 24 -2.12 -1.75 -5.94
CA PHE A 24 -2.05 -0.53 -5.15
C PHE A 24 -1.96 0.71 -6.05
N ALA A 25 -1.09 0.71 -7.06
CA ALA A 25 -1.00 1.81 -8.01
C ALA A 25 -2.32 2.06 -8.74
N ARG A 26 -3.02 1.00 -9.16
CA ARG A 26 -4.34 1.09 -9.79
C ARG A 26 -5.37 1.71 -8.85
N LEU A 27 -5.40 1.31 -7.58
CA LEU A 27 -6.32 1.86 -6.58
C LEU A 27 -6.06 3.36 -6.34
N VAL A 28 -4.79 3.75 -6.19
CA VAL A 28 -4.43 5.17 -6.00
C VAL A 28 -4.80 6.02 -7.22
N LEU A 29 -4.61 5.49 -8.44
CA LEU A 29 -4.98 6.18 -9.69
C LEU A 29 -6.49 6.44 -9.81
N GLN A 30 -7.33 5.62 -9.18
CA GLN A 30 -8.78 5.84 -9.17
C GLN A 30 -9.20 7.03 -8.31
N LYS A 31 -8.29 7.60 -7.50
CA LYS A 31 -8.56 8.70 -6.58
C LYS A 31 -9.86 8.52 -5.78
N PRO A 32 -10.04 7.37 -5.09
CA PRO A 32 -11.25 7.17 -4.31
C PRO A 32 -11.38 8.24 -3.23
N GLY A 33 -12.59 8.52 -2.76
CA GLY A 33 -12.80 9.40 -1.59
C GLY A 33 -12.43 8.73 -0.27
N LEU A 34 -12.47 7.40 -0.22
CA LEU A 34 -12.12 6.56 0.94
C LEU A 34 -11.32 5.34 0.46
N LEU A 35 -10.19 5.10 1.13
CA LEU A 35 -9.34 3.94 0.91
C LEU A 35 -9.34 3.06 2.18
N LEU A 36 -9.73 1.80 2.02
CA LEU A 36 -9.72 0.78 3.06
C LEU A 36 -8.59 -0.21 2.75
N LEU A 37 -7.61 -0.33 3.64
CA LEU A 37 -6.48 -1.23 3.47
C LEU A 37 -6.40 -2.22 4.62
N ASP A 38 -6.53 -3.49 4.30
CA ASP A 38 -6.30 -4.59 5.23
C ASP A 38 -4.92 -5.19 4.96
N GLU A 39 -4.03 -5.09 5.95
CA GLU A 39 -2.66 -5.58 5.91
C GLU A 39 -1.90 -5.30 4.60
N PRO A 40 -1.83 -4.03 4.15
CA PRO A 40 -1.35 -3.70 2.80
C PRO A 40 0.13 -3.94 2.59
N THR A 41 0.89 -4.25 3.65
CA THR A 41 2.31 -4.63 3.55
C THR A 41 2.53 -6.12 3.45
N ASN A 42 1.48 -6.93 3.61
CA ASN A 42 1.61 -8.37 3.58
C ASN A 42 2.08 -8.85 2.19
N HIS A 43 2.99 -9.81 2.15
CA HIS A 43 3.65 -10.29 0.92
C HIS A 43 4.42 -9.24 0.10
N ILE A 44 4.58 -8.02 0.61
CA ILE A 44 5.36 -6.97 -0.04
C ILE A 44 6.80 -7.01 0.47
N ASN A 45 7.75 -7.04 -0.47
CA ASN A 45 9.17 -6.98 -0.13
C ASN A 45 9.50 -5.63 0.55
N PHE A 46 10.26 -5.69 1.65
CA PHE A 46 10.63 -4.55 2.50
C PHE A 46 11.12 -3.31 1.73
N ARG A 47 11.79 -3.50 0.58
CA ARG A 47 12.30 -2.41 -0.27
C ARG A 47 11.20 -1.50 -0.85
N HIS A 48 9.97 -1.98 -0.90
CA HIS A 48 8.83 -1.25 -1.47
C HIS A 48 7.98 -0.55 -0.41
N ILE A 49 8.16 -0.91 0.86
CA ILE A 49 7.43 -0.34 1.99
C ILE A 49 7.56 1.19 2.07
N PRO A 50 8.75 1.80 1.88
CA PRO A 50 8.87 3.26 1.89
C PRO A 50 8.05 3.95 0.79
N VAL A 51 8.00 3.35 -0.41
CA VAL A 51 7.26 3.89 -1.56
C VAL A 51 5.75 3.88 -1.30
N ILE A 52 5.25 2.80 -0.70
CA ILE A 52 3.84 2.68 -0.33
C ILE A 52 3.49 3.70 0.75
N ALA A 53 4.31 3.81 1.79
CA ALA A 53 4.08 4.79 2.86
C ALA A 53 4.06 6.23 2.33
N GLU A 54 4.99 6.58 1.42
CA GLU A 54 5.01 7.89 0.77
C GLU A 54 3.74 8.15 -0.06
N ALA A 55 3.27 7.15 -0.81
CA ALA A 55 2.03 7.27 -1.57
C ALA A 55 0.80 7.46 -0.66
N LEU A 56 0.73 6.76 0.46
CA LEU A 56 -0.34 6.92 1.46
C LEU A 56 -0.30 8.29 2.13
N ASN A 57 0.89 8.85 2.40
CA ASN A 57 1.03 10.21 2.94
C ASN A 57 0.56 11.31 1.99
N LYS A 58 0.67 11.06 0.68
CA LYS A 58 0.23 11.97 -0.38
C LYS A 58 -1.23 11.77 -0.79
N TYR A 59 -1.88 10.74 -0.27
CA TYR A 59 -3.28 10.48 -0.57
C TYR A 59 -4.17 11.52 0.11
N GLU A 60 -5.00 12.19 -0.68
CA GLU A 60 -5.84 13.31 -0.23
C GLU A 60 -7.22 12.84 0.28
N GLY A 61 -7.59 11.58 0.07
CA GLY A 61 -8.83 11.00 0.56
C GLY A 61 -8.74 10.49 1.99
N ALA A 62 -9.86 9.99 2.52
CA ALA A 62 -9.90 9.34 3.82
C ALA A 62 -9.22 7.97 3.75
N LEU A 63 -8.38 7.64 4.74
CA LEU A 63 -7.66 6.36 4.83
C LEU A 63 -8.07 5.63 6.11
N ILE A 64 -8.49 4.38 5.97
CA ILE A 64 -8.57 3.42 7.08
C ILE A 64 -7.57 2.31 6.80
N LEU A 65 -6.68 2.10 7.75
CA LEU A 65 -5.57 1.15 7.64
C LEU A 65 -5.62 0.17 8.81
N ILE A 66 -5.62 -1.12 8.49
CA ILE A 66 -5.41 -2.21 9.43
C ILE A 66 -3.98 -2.73 9.21
N SER A 67 -3.15 -2.71 10.26
CA SER A 67 -1.79 -3.23 10.17
C SER A 67 -1.24 -3.64 11.54
N HIS A 68 -0.63 -4.82 11.60
CA HIS A 68 0.13 -5.29 12.76
C HIS A 68 1.62 -4.88 12.73
N VAL A 69 2.04 -3.99 11.82
CA VAL A 69 3.46 -3.62 11.63
C VAL A 69 3.73 -2.19 12.11
N PRO A 70 4.17 -1.97 13.36
CA PRO A 70 4.32 -0.62 13.92
C PRO A 70 5.30 0.26 13.14
N GLY A 71 6.34 -0.34 12.58
CA GLY A 71 7.34 0.38 11.78
C GLY A 71 6.79 0.91 10.45
N PHE A 72 5.74 0.31 9.91
CA PHE A 72 5.05 0.81 8.71
C PHE A 72 4.07 1.90 9.08
N VAL A 73 3.23 1.67 10.10
CA VAL A 73 2.25 2.65 10.59
C VAL A 73 2.92 3.98 10.95
N ARG A 74 4.08 3.93 11.64
CA ARG A 74 4.86 5.14 11.99
C ARG A 74 5.36 5.95 10.78
N LYS A 75 5.40 5.38 9.58
CA LYS A 75 5.81 6.09 8.35
C LYS A 75 4.65 6.81 7.68
N ILE A 76 3.42 6.60 8.15
CA ILE A 76 2.20 7.14 7.58
C ILE A 76 1.62 8.17 8.56
N ARG A 77 1.11 9.29 8.04
CA ARG A 77 0.34 10.25 8.82
C ARG A 77 -0.98 9.59 9.21
N ILE A 78 -1.16 9.34 10.51
CA ILE A 78 -2.38 8.79 11.09
C ILE A 78 -2.92 9.82 12.07
N ASP A 79 -4.16 10.26 11.82
CA ASP A 79 -4.82 11.28 12.65
C ASP A 79 -5.50 10.65 13.88
N THR A 80 -5.92 9.38 13.79
CA THR A 80 -6.60 8.67 14.88
C THR A 80 -6.23 7.19 14.86
N VAL A 81 -5.98 6.64 16.04
CA VAL A 81 -5.73 5.21 16.25
C VAL A 81 -6.91 4.63 17.02
N LEU A 82 -7.48 3.55 16.51
CA LEU A 82 -8.51 2.77 17.19
C LEU A 82 -7.89 1.46 17.67
N ASP A 83 -7.82 1.30 18.99
CA ASP A 83 -7.42 0.03 19.61
C ASP A 83 -8.67 -0.84 19.80
N LEU A 84 -8.62 -2.04 19.25
CA LEU A 84 -9.71 -3.02 19.32
C LEU A 84 -9.39 -4.17 20.28
N SER A 85 -8.31 -4.06 21.06
CA SER A 85 -8.08 -5.00 22.17
C SER A 85 -9.21 -4.86 23.20
N ILE A 86 -9.89 -5.98 23.45
CA ILE A 86 -10.96 -6.14 24.42
C ILE A 86 -10.36 -6.53 25.76
#